data_AF-A0A968GGY7-F1
#
_entry.id   AF-A0A968GGY7-F1
#
_cell.length_a   1.000
_cell.length_b   1.000
_cell.length_c   1.000
_cell.angle_alpha   90.00
_cell.angle_beta   90.00
_cell.angle_gamma   90.00
#
_symmetry.space_group_name_H-M   'P 1'
#
loop_
_entity.id
_entity.type
_entity.pdbx_description
1 polymer ?
#
loop_
_entity_poly.entity_id
_entity_poly.type
_entity_poly.pdbx_seq_one_letter_code
_entity_poly.pdbx_strand_id
1 'polypeptide(L)' 'MLLLRMFSRKWWLTTLLVLLGTALCVRLGIWQLDRLDQRRAFNAQFGSMRALHPLALDAEGFDSVDTMEWRSVQV' A
#
# COMPACT_ATOMS: atom_id res chain seq x y z
N MET A 1 -27.58 -15.61 31.67
CA MET A 1 -26.35 -15.28 30.92
C MET A 1 -26.68 -15.13 29.44
N LEU A 2 -26.82 -13.89 28.95
CA LEU A 2 -27.23 -13.59 27.56
C LEU A 2 -26.24 -14.09 26.50
N LEU A 3 -24.94 -14.07 26.81
CA LEU A 3 -23.85 -14.49 25.92
C LEU A 3 -23.98 -15.95 25.46
N LEU A 4 -24.32 -16.88 26.37
CA LEU A 4 -24.50 -18.30 26.05
C LEU A 4 -25.70 -18.56 25.12
N ARG A 5 -26.69 -17.65 25.10
CA ARG A 5 -27.87 -17.75 24.23
C ARG A 5 -27.54 -17.44 22.76
N MET A 6 -26.51 -16.62 22.51
CA MET A 6 -25.99 -16.32 21.17
C MET A 6 -25.19 -17.49 20.57
N PHE A 7 -24.75 -18.43 21.42
CA PHE A 7 -24.12 -19.70 21.02
C PHE A 7 -25.10 -20.89 21.00
N SER A 8 -26.40 -20.64 21.13
CA SER A 8 -27.43 -21.63 20.82
C SER A 8 -27.31 -22.09 19.37
N ARG A 9 -27.56 -23.38 19.09
CA ARG A 9 -27.54 -23.99 17.74
C ARG A 9 -28.35 -23.19 16.71
N LYS A 10 -29.35 -22.43 17.16
CA LYS A 10 -30.19 -21.55 16.32
C LYS A 10 -29.47 -20.27 15.84
N TRP A 11 -28.51 -19.73 16.60
CA TRP A 11 -27.84 -18.45 16.33
C TRP A 11 -26.37 -18.59 15.93
N TRP A 12 -25.81 -19.79 16.03
CA TRP A 12 -24.41 -20.07 15.70
C TRP A 12 -24.00 -19.55 14.32
N LEU A 13 -24.84 -19.74 13.29
CA LEU A 13 -24.55 -19.28 11.93
C LEU A 13 -24.42 -17.76 11.85
N THR A 14 -25.32 -17.03 12.51
CA THR A 14 -25.28 -15.55 12.55
C THR A 14 -24.02 -15.08 13.27
N THR A 15 -23.69 -15.69 14.41
CA THR A 15 -22.46 -15.37 15.16
C THR A 15 -21.22 -15.63 14.31
N LEU A 16 -21.16 -16.76 13.60
CA LEU A 16 -20.05 -17.08 12.69
C LEU A 16 -19.95 -16.05 11.57
N LEU A 17 -21.06 -15.65 10.96
CA LEU A 17 -21.08 -14.63 9.91
C LEU A 17 -20.55 -13.29 10.41
N VAL A 18 -20.95 -12.85 11.60
CA VAL A 18 -20.45 -11.60 12.22
C VAL A 18 -18.94 -11.68 12.48
N LEU A 19 -18.45 -12.82 12.98
CA LEU A 19 -17.01 -13.02 13.19
C LEU A 19 -16.24 -12.99 11.88
N LEU A 20 -16.74 -13.64 10.83
CA LEU A 20 -16.14 -13.62 9.50
C LEU A 20 -16.14 -12.20 8.90
N GLY A 21 -17.24 -11.47 9.03
CA GLY A 21 -17.32 -10.07 8.60
C GLY A 21 -16.34 -9.18 9.34
N THR A 22 -16.21 -9.35 10.66
CA THR A 22 -15.24 -8.61 11.48
C THR A 22 -13.81 -8.92 11.05
N ALA A 23 -13.47 -10.20 10.87
CA ALA A 23 -12.15 -10.62 10.41
C ALA A 23 -11.82 -10.06 9.01
N LEU A 24 -12.80 -10.04 8.10
CA LEU A 24 -12.65 -9.44 6.78
C LEU A 24 -12.36 -7.94 6.88
N CYS A 25 -13.12 -7.20 7.68
CA CYS A 25 -12.91 -5.77 7.89
C CYS A 25 -11.52 -5.46 8.47
N VAL A 26 -11.08 -6.24 9.46
CA VAL A 26 -9.72 -6.12 10.02
C VAL A 26 -8.66 -6.35 8.95
N ARG A 27 -8.79 -7.43 8.16
CA ARG A 27 -7.85 -7.75 7.07
C ARG A 27 -7.82 -6.65 6.01
N LEU A 28 -8.96 -6.07 5.67
CA LEU A 28 -9.05 -4.93 4.75
C LEU A 28 -8.39 -3.68 5.34
N GLY A 29 -8.55 -3.42 6.64
CA GLY A 29 -7.87 -2.33 7.33
C GLY A 29 -6.34 -2.46 7.26
N ILE A 30 -5.81 -3.66 7.52
CA ILE A 30 -4.38 -3.96 7.37
C ILE A 30 -3.94 -3.76 5.92
N TRP A 31 -4.70 -4.26 4.96
CA TRP A 31 -4.41 -4.06 3.54
C TRP A 31 -4.39 -2.58 3.15
N GLN A 32 -5.27 -1.75 3.70
CA GLN A 32 -5.25 -0.32 3.44
C GLN A 32 -3.98 0.35 3.96
N LEU A 33 -3.50 -0.04 5.15
CA LEU A 33 -2.24 0.48 5.69
C LEU A 33 -1.05 0.09 4.82
N ASP A 34 -0.96 -1.19 4.45
CA ASP A 34 0.07 -1.69 3.54
C ASP A 34 0.03 -0.95 2.19
N ARG A 35 -1.16 -0.77 1.62
CA ARG A 35 -1.34 -0.04 0.36
C ARG A 35 -0.93 1.43 0.46
N LEU A 36 -1.17 2.07 1.60
CA LEU A 36 -0.75 3.44 1.88
C LEU A 36 0.78 3.53 1.93
N ASP A 37 1.44 2.59 2.61
CA ASP A 37 2.90 2.57 2.72
C ASP A 37 3.57 2.30 1.37
N GLN A 38 3.01 1.39 0.55
CA GLN A 38 3.43 1.22 -0.85
C GLN A 38 3.35 2.55 -1.63
N ARG A 39 2.26 3.32 -1.45
CA ARG A 39 2.08 4.59 -2.15
C ARG A 39 3.07 5.64 -1.65
N ARG A 40 3.35 5.68 -0.35
CA ARG A 40 4.36 6.59 0.24
C ARG A 40 5.76 6.27 -0.28
N ALA A 41 6.14 4.99 -0.33
CA ALA A 41 7.44 4.57 -0.84
C ALA A 41 7.64 4.99 -2.30
N PHE A 42 6.64 4.73 -3.15
CA PHE A 42 6.67 5.17 -4.55
C PHE A 42 6.78 6.69 -4.68
N ASN A 43 5.94 7.44 -3.96
CA ASN A 43 5.95 8.90 -4.02
C ASN A 43 7.28 9.49 -3.51
N ALA A 44 7.92 8.86 -2.53
CA ALA A 44 9.23 9.29 -2.04
C ALA A 44 10.32 9.12 -3.10
N GLN A 45 10.36 7.98 -3.81
CA GLN A 45 11.28 7.76 -4.93
C GLN A 45 11.01 8.73 -6.08
N PHE A 46 9.75 8.88 -6.48
CA PHE A 46 9.36 9.81 -7.55
C PHE A 46 9.76 11.25 -7.20
N GLY A 47 9.47 11.68 -5.97
CA GLY A 47 9.79 13.01 -5.47
C GLY A 47 11.29 13.27 -5.40
N SER A 48 12.08 12.31 -4.93
CA SER A 48 13.55 12.47 -4.85
C SER A 48 14.17 12.65 -6.24
N MET A 49 13.71 11.90 -7.24
CA MET A 49 14.21 12.01 -8.62
C MET A 49 13.77 13.30 -9.31
N ARG A 50 12.53 13.76 -9.04
CA ARG A 50 12.01 15.04 -9.55
C ARG A 50 12.67 16.27 -8.93
N ALA A 51 13.18 16.15 -7.70
CA ALA A 51 13.88 17.24 -7.01
C ALA A 51 15.32 17.45 -7.54
N LEU A 52 15.89 16.45 -8.22
CA LEU A 52 17.20 16.59 -8.85
C LEU A 52 17.13 17.54 -10.05
N HIS A 53 18.25 18.23 -10.31
CA HIS A 53 18.37 19.04 -11.50
C HIS A 53 18.21 18.17 -12.77
N PRO A 54 17.59 18.71 -13.83
CA PRO A 54 17.45 17.98 -15.09
C PRO A 54 18.79 17.43 -15.57
N LEU A 55 18.78 16.15 -15.94
CA LEU A 55 19.94 15.50 -16.55
C LEU A 55 20.12 16.05 -17.97
N ALA A 56 21.31 16.55 -18.28
CA ALA A 56 21.66 16.94 -19.63
C ALA A 56 22.05 15.67 -20.42
N LEU A 57 21.29 15.28 -21.44
CA LEU A 57 21.53 14.02 -22.17
C LEU A 57 22.79 14.04 -23.03
N ASP A 58 23.26 15.23 -23.36
CA ASP A 58 24.40 15.51 -24.21
C ASP A 58 25.74 15.40 -23.47
N ALA A 59 25.74 15.35 -22.13
CA ALA A 59 26.97 15.18 -21.36
C ALA A 59 27.45 13.71 -21.41
N GLU A 60 28.74 13.50 -21.65
CA GLU A 60 29.35 12.17 -21.63
C GLU A 60 29.48 11.64 -20.19
N GLY A 61 29.19 10.35 -19.96
CA GLY A 61 29.58 9.64 -18.73
C GLY A 61 28.49 9.40 -17.68
N PHE A 62 27.31 8.90 -18.06
CA PHE A 62 26.35 8.33 -17.10
C PHE A 62 26.46 6.80 -17.08
N ASP A 63 26.80 6.24 -15.92
CA ASP A 63 27.09 4.81 -15.77
C ASP A 63 25.85 3.90 -15.93
N SER A 64 24.67 4.31 -15.41
CA SER A 64 23.42 3.54 -15.56
C SER A 64 22.15 4.38 -15.42
N VAL A 65 21.16 4.10 -16.28
CA VAL A 65 19.86 4.79 -16.35
C VAL A 65 18.83 4.13 -15.42
N ASP A 66 19.05 2.87 -15.06
CA ASP A 66 18.11 2.00 -14.32
C ASP A 66 17.70 2.57 -12.96
N THR A 67 18.57 3.40 -12.37
CA THR A 67 18.34 4.04 -11.08
C THR A 67 17.75 5.45 -11.20
N MET A 68 17.60 5.99 -12.43
CA MET A 68 17.17 7.35 -12.70
C MET A 68 15.71 7.45 -13.15
N GLU A 69 14.89 6.42 -12.86
CA GLU A 69 13.46 6.47 -13.16
C GLU A 69 12.85 7.77 -12.63
N TRP A 70 12.05 8.44 -13.47
CA TRP A 70 11.38 9.72 -13.15
C TRP A 70 12.27 10.96 -13.05
N ARG A 71 13.58 10.84 -13.33
CA ARG A 71 14.48 12.00 -13.41
C ARG A 71 14.06 12.89 -14.58
N SER A 72 14.04 14.20 -14.34
CA SER A 72 13.81 15.17 -15.42
C SER A 72 15.03 15.26 -16.32
N VAL A 73 14.81 15.56 -17.59
CA VAL A 73 15.84 15.50 -18.62
C VAL A 73 15.74 16.73 -19.52
N GLN A 74 16.88 17.27 -19.90
CA GLN A 74 17.02 18.35 -20.87
C GLN A 74 17.96 17.91 -22.00
N VAL A 75 17.67 18.40 -23.20
CA VAL A 75 18.47 18.18 -24.43
C VAL A 75 19.30 19.42 -24.69
#